data_AF-A0A7C7Q0B3-F1
#
_entry.id   AF-A0A7C7Q0B3-F1
#
_cell.length_a   1.000
_cell.length_b   1.000
_cell.length_c   1.000
_cell.angle_alpha   90.00
_cell.angle_beta   90.00
_cell.angle_gamma   90.00
#
_symmetry.space_group_name_H-M   'P 1'
#
loop_
_entity.id
_entity.type
_entity.pdbx_description
1 polymer ?
#
loop_
_entity_poly.entity_id
_entity_poly.type
_entity_poly.pdbx_seq_one_letter_code
_entity_poly.pdbx_strand_id
1 'polypeptide(L)'
;MENLRDFISILNISSEDIESLVDLSFHLKMKRRFGKNEKSLKDKNLVLIFEKPSTRTRLAFDFAAQELGMNTTVIDKTSSQLGRGEPLVDTFRVIERYADAVGIRTFKQKPLEEVSKLIS
;
A
#
# COMPACT_ATOMS: atom_id res chain seq x y z
N MET A 1 -11.90 -15.84 6.35
CA MET A 1 -11.30 -14.76 5.52
C MET A 1 -11.99 -13.48 5.96
N GLU A 2 -11.54 -12.89 7.06
CA GLU A 2 -12.08 -11.60 7.52
C GLU A 2 -11.68 -10.53 6.51
N ASN A 3 -12.68 -9.81 5.99
CA ASN A 3 -12.61 -8.81 4.92
C ASN A 3 -11.24 -8.13 4.78
N LEU A 4 -10.57 -8.33 3.64
CA LEU A 4 -9.55 -7.39 3.19
C LEU A 4 -10.25 -6.04 3.02
N ARG A 5 -9.95 -5.09 3.91
CA ARG A 5 -10.56 -3.76 3.90
C ARG A 5 -9.62 -2.80 3.19
N ASP A 6 -9.99 -2.42 1.99
CA ASP A 6 -9.23 -1.44 1.21
C ASP A 6 -9.26 -0.06 1.90
N PHE A 7 -8.08 0.54 2.08
CA PHE A 7 -7.95 1.92 2.56
C PHE A 7 -7.99 2.89 1.38
N ILE A 8 -9.19 3.22 0.91
CA ILE A 8 -9.39 4.09 -0.28
C ILE A 8 -9.76 5.51 0.12
N SER A 9 -10.55 5.64 1.18
CA SER A 9 -11.04 6.91 1.72
C SER A 9 -11.29 6.75 3.20
N ILE A 10 -10.89 7.77 3.97
CA ILE A 10 -11.17 7.82 5.42
C ILE A 10 -12.68 7.83 5.71
N LEU A 11 -13.50 8.27 4.75
CA LEU A 11 -14.96 8.30 4.89
C LEU A 11 -15.59 6.90 4.90
N ASN A 12 -14.86 5.87 4.48
CA ASN A 12 -15.34 4.48 4.42
C ASN A 12 -14.92 3.66 5.64
N ILE A 13 -14.35 4.31 6.66
CA ILE A 13 -13.75 3.67 7.83
C ILE A 13 -14.48 4.20 9.06
N SER A 14 -14.84 3.31 9.98
CA SER A 14 -15.52 3.74 11.20
C SER A 14 -14.55 4.51 12.11
N SER A 15 -15.09 5.32 13.01
CA SER A 15 -14.26 6.03 13.99
C SER A 15 -13.42 5.08 14.84
N GLU A 16 -14.01 3.93 15.22
CA GLU A 16 -13.35 2.89 16.03
C GLU A 16 -12.17 2.25 15.29
N ASP A 17 -12.31 2.00 13.98
CA ASP A 17 -11.24 1.48 13.13
C ASP A 17 -10.11 2.53 12.97
N ILE A 18 -10.47 3.81 12.83
CA ILE A 18 -9.48 4.90 12.76
C ILE A 18 -8.69 4.99 14.06
N GLU A 19 -9.37 4.97 15.21
CA GLU A 19 -8.73 4.97 16.53
C GLU A 19 -7.79 3.77 16.67
N SER A 20 -8.25 2.58 16.28
CA SER A 20 -7.43 1.36 16.29
C SER A 20 -6.18 1.47 15.41
N LEU A 21 -6.28 2.08 14.22
CA LEU A 21 -5.13 2.33 13.34
C LEU A 21 -4.14 3.32 13.95
N VAL A 22 -4.63 4.37 14.60
CA VAL A 22 -3.79 5.36 15.29
C VAL A 22 -3.05 4.70 16.46
N ASP A 23 -3.74 3.93 17.30
CA ASP A 23 -3.14 3.21 18.42
C ASP A 23 -2.09 2.20 17.96
N LEU A 24 -2.39 1.44 16.89
CA LEU A 24 -1.43 0.53 16.26
C LEU A 24 -0.18 1.29 15.79
N SER A 25 -0.34 2.47 15.18
CA SER A 25 0.78 3.28 14.72
C SER A 25 1.68 3.73 15.89
N PHE A 26 1.09 4.10 17.04
CA PHE A 26 1.85 4.44 18.24
C PHE A 26 2.60 3.23 18.81
N HIS A 27 1.94 2.08 18.85
CA HIS A 27 2.55 0.83 19.33
C HIS A 27 3.76 0.41 18.49
N LEU A 28 3.61 0.42 17.16
CA LEU A 28 4.70 0.11 16.23
C LEU A 28 5.86 1.10 16.35
N LYS A 29 5.56 2.40 16.48
CA LYS A 29 6.57 3.44 16.71
C LYS A 29 7.35 3.20 18.01
N MET A 30 6.68 2.77 19.08
CA MET A 30 7.31 2.46 20.35
C MET A 30 8.19 1.20 20.26
N LYS A 31 7.70 0.14 19.61
CA LYS A 31 8.52 -1.07 19.32
C LYS A 31 9.80 -0.71 18.59
N ARG A 32 9.72 0.14 17.56
CA ARG A 32 10.89 0.65 16.82
C ARG A 32 11.87 1.38 17.73
N ARG A 33 11.38 2.29 18.56
CA ARG A 33 12.21 3.08 19.47
C ARG A 33 13.01 2.20 20.45
N PHE A 34 12.44 1.08 20.88
CA PHE A 34 13.10 0.13 21.80
C PHE A 34 13.82 -1.02 21.08
N GLY A 35 13.94 -0.99 19.75
CA GLY A 35 14.61 -2.04 18.98
C GLY A 35 13.87 -3.39 18.99
N LYS A 36 12.57 -3.40 19.32
CA LYS A 36 11.72 -4.59 19.39
C LYS A 36 10.83 -4.73 18.14
N ASN A 37 11.36 -4.36 16.97
CA ASN A 37 10.61 -4.51 15.73
C ASN A 37 10.41 -5.99 15.40
N GLU A 38 9.14 -6.40 15.33
CA GLU A 38 8.75 -7.73 14.89
C GLU A 38 8.52 -7.69 13.38
N LYS A 39 9.10 -8.66 12.67
CA LYS A 39 8.87 -8.87 11.24
C LYS A 39 7.54 -9.60 11.02
N SER A 40 6.43 -8.98 11.44
CA SER A 40 5.10 -9.59 11.41
C SER A 40 4.60 -9.90 10.00
N LEU A 41 5.16 -9.23 8.98
CA LEU A 41 4.83 -9.42 7.56
C LEU A 41 6.05 -9.94 6.79
N LYS A 42 6.85 -10.80 7.42
CA LYS A 42 8.03 -11.39 6.78
C LYS A 42 7.65 -12.09 5.47
N ASP A 43 8.47 -11.88 4.43
CA ASP A 43 8.35 -12.50 3.11
C ASP A 43 7.07 -12.13 2.33
N LYS A 44 6.31 -11.14 2.83
CA LYS A 44 5.17 -10.54 2.13
C LYS A 44 5.63 -9.48 1.13
N ASN A 45 4.91 -9.32 0.04
CA ASN A 45 5.29 -8.42 -1.05
C ASN A 45 4.39 -7.17 -1.09
N LEU A 46 5.00 -5.99 -0.98
CA LEU A 46 4.35 -4.69 -1.18
C LEU A 46 4.73 -4.13 -2.56
N VAL A 47 3.73 -3.82 -3.37
CA VAL A 47 3.92 -3.10 -4.63
C VAL A 47 3.39 -1.68 -4.51
N LEU A 48 4.22 -0.69 -4.86
CA LEU A 48 3.85 0.72 -4.84
C LEU A 48 3.79 1.28 -6.26
N ILE A 49 2.62 1.77 -6.67
CA ILE A 49 2.37 2.37 -7.97
C ILE A 49 2.27 3.89 -7.83
N PHE A 50 3.14 4.64 -8.52
CA PHE A 50 3.16 6.09 -8.48
C PHE A 50 2.95 6.71 -9.87
N GLU A 51 1.77 7.29 -10.10
CA GLU A 51 1.54 8.16 -11.27
C GLU A 51 2.05 9.59 -11.03
N LYS A 52 2.07 10.02 -9.76
CA LYS A 52 2.63 11.29 -9.31
C LYS A 52 3.88 11.02 -8.48
N PRO A 53 5.02 11.67 -8.77
CA PRO A 53 6.21 11.51 -7.95
C PRO A 53 5.94 11.96 -6.50
N SER A 54 6.42 11.18 -5.53
CA SER A 54 6.36 11.57 -4.12
C SER A 54 7.40 10.89 -3.24
N THR A 55 8.41 11.67 -2.85
CA THR A 55 9.52 11.20 -2.01
C THR A 55 9.05 10.76 -0.62
N ARG A 56 8.24 11.59 0.07
CA ARG A 56 7.80 11.30 1.45
C ARG A 56 6.96 10.03 1.53
N THR A 57 5.99 9.89 0.62
CA THR A 57 5.11 8.72 0.61
C THR A 57 5.88 7.46 0.25
N ARG A 58 6.72 7.50 -0.80
CA ARG A 58 7.56 6.37 -1.19
C ARG A 58 8.45 5.89 -0.03
N LEU A 59 9.21 6.81 0.57
CA LEU A 59 10.11 6.47 1.67
C LEU A 59 9.35 5.95 2.89
N ALA A 60 8.21 6.55 3.24
CA ALA A 60 7.41 6.10 4.39
C ALA A 60 6.94 4.66 4.23
N PHE A 61 6.39 4.30 3.05
CA PHE A 61 5.96 2.93 2.79
C PHE A 61 7.14 1.96 2.68
N ASP A 62 8.23 2.35 2.02
CA ASP A 62 9.38 1.49 1.84
C ASP A 62 10.04 1.13 3.18
N PHE A 63 10.29 2.13 4.05
CA PHE A 63 10.84 1.87 5.38
C PHE A 63 9.86 1.11 6.27
N ALA A 64 8.56 1.42 6.24
CA ALA A 64 7.58 0.67 7.03
C ALA A 64 7.53 -0.81 6.62
N ALA A 65 7.54 -1.10 5.32
CA ALA A 65 7.56 -2.45 4.79
C ALA A 65 8.83 -3.20 5.19
N GLN A 66 10.01 -2.58 5.06
CA GLN A 66 11.28 -3.16 5.51
C GLN A 66 11.28 -3.45 7.02
N GLU A 67 10.75 -2.54 7.84
CA GLU A 67 10.63 -2.73 9.29
C GLU A 67 9.72 -3.91 9.65
N LEU A 68 8.67 -4.13 8.87
CA LEU A 68 7.75 -5.27 9.02
C LEU A 68 8.25 -6.56 8.35
N GLY A 69 9.38 -6.52 7.63
CA GLY A 69 10.01 -7.67 6.98
C GLY A 69 9.51 -8.00 5.57
N MET A 70 8.79 -7.07 4.94
CA MET A 70 8.26 -7.22 3.59
C MET A 70 9.32 -6.93 2.50
N ASN A 71 9.11 -7.47 1.31
CA ASN A 71 9.80 -7.07 0.09
C ASN A 71 9.03 -5.91 -0.58
N THR A 72 9.74 -4.92 -1.12
CA THR A 72 9.12 -3.75 -1.76
C THR A 72 9.49 -3.66 -3.24
N THR A 73 8.50 -3.38 -4.08
CA THR A 73 8.70 -3.06 -5.51
C THR A 73 8.00 -1.76 -5.85
N VAL A 74 8.73 -0.82 -6.46
CA VAL A 74 8.18 0.49 -6.86
C VAL A 74 8.03 0.56 -8.36
N ILE A 75 6.84 0.90 -8.81
CA ILE A 75 6.48 1.12 -10.20
C ILE A 75 6.14 2.60 -10.37
N ASP A 76 7.08 3.35 -10.96
CA ASP A 76 6.88 4.76 -11.27
C ASP A 76 6.40 4.92 -12.72
N LYS A 77 5.59 5.94 -13.00
CA LYS A 77 5.09 6.23 -14.36
C LYS A 77 6.19 6.43 -15.39
N THR A 78 7.33 6.98 -14.98
CA THR A 78 8.47 7.25 -15.89
C THR A 78 9.24 6.00 -16.27
N SER A 79 9.19 4.94 -15.46
CA SER A 79 9.96 3.70 -15.65
C SER A 79 9.11 2.51 -16.12
N SER A 80 7.81 2.69 -16.34
CA SER A 80 6.86 1.59 -16.63
C SER A 80 5.91 1.89 -17.79
N GLN A 81 5.19 0.85 -18.24
CA GLN A 81 4.18 0.95 -19.31
C GLN A 81 2.95 1.78 -18.90
N LEU A 82 2.74 2.02 -17.60
CA LEU A 82 1.77 3.00 -17.08
C LEU A 82 2.01 4.40 -17.66
N GLY A 83 3.27 4.75 -17.96
CA GLY A 83 3.63 6.00 -18.63
C GLY A 83 3.32 6.02 -20.13
N ARG A 84 3.16 4.85 -20.75
CA ARG A 84 2.97 4.68 -22.19
C ARG A 84 1.52 4.41 -22.59
N GLY A 85 0.59 4.50 -21.63
CA GLY A 85 -0.84 4.43 -21.88
C GLY A 85 -1.51 3.12 -21.47
N GLU A 86 -0.79 2.20 -20.82
CA GLU A 86 -1.43 1.01 -20.23
C GLU A 86 -2.42 1.43 -19.13
N PRO A 87 -3.67 0.95 -19.15
CA PRO A 87 -4.64 1.22 -18.09
C PRO A 87 -4.16 0.67 -16.74
N LEU A 88 -4.33 1.46 -15.67
CA LEU A 88 -3.99 1.06 -14.30
C LEU A 88 -4.62 -0.30 -13.91
N VAL A 89 -5.85 -0.53 -14.36
CA VAL A 89 -6.60 -1.78 -14.13
C VAL A 89 -5.90 -3.01 -14.72
N ASP A 90 -5.35 -2.90 -15.93
CA ASP A 90 -4.69 -4.02 -16.60
C ASP A 90 -3.37 -4.36 -15.90
N THR A 91 -2.60 -3.32 -15.56
CA THR A 91 -1.38 -3.47 -14.75
C THR A 91 -1.70 -4.08 -13.38
N PHE A 92 -2.80 -3.67 -12.73
CA PHE A 92 -3.19 -4.17 -11.42
C PHE A 92 -3.53 -5.67 -11.43
N ARG A 93 -4.23 -6.17 -12.47
CA ARG A 93 -4.57 -7.60 -12.63
C ARG A 93 -3.35 -8.53 -12.68
N VAL A 94 -2.22 -8.01 -13.12
CA VAL A 94 -0.95 -8.74 -13.06
C VAL A 94 -0.38 -8.68 -11.65
N ILE A 95 -0.35 -7.48 -11.05
CA ILE A 95 0.26 -7.23 -9.73
C ILE A 95 -0.45 -8.00 -8.61
N GLU A 96 -1.79 -8.06 -8.61
CA GLU A 96 -2.58 -8.69 -7.55
C GLU A 96 -2.24 -10.18 -7.34
N ARG A 97 -1.68 -10.84 -8.36
CA ARG A 97 -1.28 -12.27 -8.28
C ARG A 97 0.04 -12.50 -7.54
N TYR A 98 0.83 -11.44 -7.35
CA TYR A 98 2.18 -11.52 -6.78
C TYR A 98 2.33 -10.69 -5.51
N ALA A 99 1.49 -9.66 -5.32
CA ALA A 99 1.55 -8.74 -4.20
C ALA A 99 0.59 -9.14 -3.08
N ASP A 100 1.06 -9.08 -1.83
CA ASP A 100 0.20 -9.21 -0.65
C ASP A 100 -0.44 -7.85 -0.27
N ALA A 101 0.17 -6.74 -0.70
CA ALA A 101 -0.35 -5.40 -0.51
C ALA A 101 0.00 -4.50 -1.70
N VAL A 102 -0.89 -3.57 -2.05
CA VAL A 102 -0.67 -2.59 -3.12
C VAL A 102 -0.97 -1.18 -2.63
N GLY A 103 -0.01 -0.27 -2.78
CA GLY A 103 -0.20 1.16 -2.55
C GLY A 103 -0.24 1.90 -3.88
N ILE A 104 -1.30 2.68 -4.13
CA ILE A 104 -1.48 3.40 -5.40
C ILE A 104 -1.57 4.90 -5.15
N ARG A 105 -0.75 5.68 -5.85
CA ARG A 105 -0.83 7.14 -5.90
C ARG A 105 -1.16 7.62 -7.30
N THR A 106 -2.44 7.90 -7.53
CA THR A 106 -2.99 8.30 -8.83
C THR A 106 -3.47 9.77 -8.86
N PHE A 107 -3.84 10.27 -10.04
CA PHE A 107 -4.47 11.58 -10.23
C PHE A 107 -5.96 11.61 -9.90
N LYS A 108 -6.68 10.51 -10.14
CA LYS A 108 -8.15 10.45 -10.07
C LYS A 108 -8.59 9.35 -9.10
N GLN A 109 -9.71 9.58 -8.43
CA GLN A 109 -10.28 8.58 -7.52
C GLN A 109 -10.86 7.37 -8.27
N LYS A 110 -11.48 7.61 -9.44
CA LYS A 110 -12.18 6.59 -10.21
C LYS A 110 -11.33 5.34 -10.54
N PRO A 111 -10.09 5.45 -11.05
CA PRO A 111 -9.25 4.27 -11.27
C PRO A 111 -8.94 3.47 -9.99
N LEU A 112 -8.83 4.13 -8.84
CA LEU A 112 -8.60 3.47 -7.55
C LEU A 112 -9.82 2.66 -7.10
N GLU A 113 -11.01 3.22 -7.28
CA GLU A 113 -12.29 2.54 -7.00
C GLU A 113 -12.54 1.37 -7.95
N GLU A 114 -12.15 1.49 -9.22
CA GLU A 114 -12.22 0.41 -10.19
C GLU A 114 -11.28 -0.74 -9.80
N VAL A 115 -10.05 -0.42 -9.39
CA VAL A 115 -9.06 -1.40 -8.92
C VAL A 115 -9.54 -2.14 -7.67
N SER A 116 -10.07 -1.43 -6.68
CA SER A 116 -10.60 -2.03 -5.44
C SER A 116 -11.64 -3.12 -5.71
N LYS A 117 -12.50 -2.92 -6.72
CA LYS A 117 -13.54 -3.91 -7.09
C LYS A 117 -12.99 -5.18 -7.73
N LEU A 118 -11.72 -5.21 -8.11
CA LEU A 118 -11.08 -6.37 -8.74
C LEU A 118 -10.48 -7.34 -7.73
N ILE A 119 -10.21 -6.85 -6.51
CA ILE A 119 -9.59 -7.62 -5.44
C ILE A 119 -10.54 -8.76 -5.06
N SER A 120 -10.08 -9.99 -5.28
CA SER A 120 -10.82 -11.25 -5.07
C SER A 120 -10.46 -11.92 -3.75
#